data_AF-A0A7J2IQN8-F1
#
_entry.id   AF-A0A7J2IQN8-F1
#
_cell.length_a   1.000
_cell.length_b   1.000
_cell.length_c   1.000
_cell.angle_alpha   90.00
_cell.angle_beta   90.00
_cell.angle_gamma   90.00
#
_symmetry.space_group_name_H-M   'P 1'
#
loop_
_entity.id
_entity.type
_entity.pdbx_description
1 polymer ?
#
loop_
_entity_poly.entity_id
_entity_poly.type
_entity_poly.pdbx_seq_one_letter_code
_entity_poly.pdbx_strand_id
1 'polypeptide(L)'
;MLDKLYAAWEGNRVFFSREEILLSGASDFAKNVLLLTMKIPKGFVTTYGDLAQLLGGKRYSRAVANVLSENPLPLAIPCHRVIYFDGRLGGYSAEGGIRIKKQLL
;
A
#
# COMPACT_ATOMS: atom_id res chain seq x y z
N MET A 1 12.42 -7.49 -11.37
CA MET A 1 11.67 -6.73 -10.33
C MET A 1 12.13 -5.28 -10.26
N LEU A 2 13.40 -4.99 -9.96
CA LEU A 2 13.94 -3.63 -9.91
C LEU A 2 13.76 -2.85 -11.22
N ASP A 3 14.00 -3.46 -12.37
CA ASP A 3 13.82 -2.77 -13.67
C ASP A 3 12.37 -2.36 -13.92
N LYS A 4 11.41 -3.18 -13.46
CA LYS A 4 9.98 -2.86 -13.53
C LYS A 4 9.61 -1.69 -12.61
N LEU A 5 10.24 -1.61 -11.44
CA LEU A 5 10.06 -0.50 -10.51
C LEU A 5 10.59 0.81 -11.10
N TYR A 6 11.77 0.79 -11.72
CA TYR A 6 12.33 1.97 -12.41
C TYR A 6 11.45 2.40 -13.58
N ALA A 7 11.03 1.46 -14.44
CA ALA A 7 10.14 1.78 -15.55
C ALA A 7 8.81 2.40 -15.08
N ALA A 8 8.25 1.90 -13.97
CA ALA A 8 7.03 2.45 -13.38
C ALA A 8 7.25 3.86 -12.81
N TRP A 9 8.42 4.10 -12.19
CA TRP A 9 8.80 5.40 -11.67
C TRP A 9 8.95 6.46 -12.78
N GLU A 10 9.45 6.06 -13.95
CA GLU A 10 9.53 6.90 -15.15
C GLU A 10 8.18 7.10 -15.86
N GLY A 11 7.10 6.54 -15.33
CA GLY A 11 5.74 6.70 -15.85
C GLY A 11 5.36 5.70 -16.94
N ASN A 12 6.19 4.70 -17.22
CA ASN A 12 5.84 3.62 -18.14
C ASN A 12 4.76 2.71 -17.51
N ARG A 13 3.86 2.17 -18.34
CA ARG A 13 2.95 1.11 -17.88
C ARG A 13 3.73 -0.17 -17.67
N VAL A 14 3.67 -0.69 -16.45
CA VAL A 14 4.35 -1.94 -16.08
C VAL A 14 3.36 -2.88 -15.42
N PHE A 15 3.41 -4.16 -15.80
CA PHE A 15 2.58 -5.20 -15.22
C PHE A 15 3.42 -6.03 -14.24
N PHE A 16 2.95 -6.10 -12.99
CA PHE A 16 3.46 -7.02 -11.99
C PHE A 16 2.60 -8.27 -11.96
N SER A 17 3.24 -9.44 -11.93
CA SER A 17 2.57 -10.72 -11.74
C SER A 17 1.98 -10.81 -10.34
N ARG A 18 1.04 -11.73 -10.15
CA ARG A 18 0.44 -11.95 -8.83
C ARG A 18 1.50 -12.43 -7.83
N GLU A 19 2.44 -13.26 -8.26
CA GLU A 19 3.55 -13.77 -7.45
C GLU A 19 4.52 -12.65 -7.04
N GLU A 20 4.79 -11.72 -7.96
CA GLU A 20 5.59 -10.51 -7.71
C GLU A 20 4.94 -9.60 -6.65
N ILE A 21 3.61 -9.42 -6.73
CA ILE A 21 2.84 -8.61 -5.77
C ILE A 21 2.72 -9.31 -4.41
N LEU A 22 2.47 -10.62 -4.43
CA LEU A 22 2.17 -11.38 -3.21
C LEU A 22 3.40 -11.73 -2.38
N LEU A 23 4.61 -11.40 -2.86
CA LEU A 23 5.90 -11.70 -2.23
C LEU A 23 6.00 -13.15 -1.74
N SER A 24 6.67 -14.00 -2.50
CA SER A 24 6.89 -15.41 -2.10
C SER A 24 7.32 -15.51 -0.62
N GLY A 25 6.53 -16.20 0.21
CA GLY A 25 6.73 -16.32 1.66
C GLY A 25 5.90 -15.39 2.57
N ALA A 26 5.21 -14.38 2.03
CA ALA A 26 4.31 -13.54 2.82
C ALA A 26 3.08 -14.31 3.33
N SER A 27 2.59 -13.93 4.51
CA SER A 27 1.36 -14.52 5.08
C SER A 27 0.13 -14.16 4.24
N ASP A 28 -0.91 -14.97 4.31
CA ASP A 28 -2.17 -14.69 3.61
C ASP A 28 -2.81 -13.38 4.06
N PHE A 29 -2.62 -13.00 5.33
CA PHE A 29 -3.02 -11.68 5.82
C PHE A 29 -2.29 -10.55 5.07
N ALA A 30 -0.96 -10.62 4.97
CA ALA A 30 -0.18 -9.60 4.28
C ALA A 30 -0.56 -9.51 2.80
N LYS A 31 -0.69 -10.65 2.13
CA LYS A 31 -1.17 -10.75 0.75
C LYS A 31 -2.51 -10.06 0.55
N ASN A 32 -3.47 -10.33 1.45
CA ASN A 32 -4.79 -9.72 1.36
C ASN A 32 -4.78 -8.22 1.63
N VAL A 33 -3.92 -7.72 2.54
CA VAL A 33 -3.72 -6.27 2.75
C VAL A 33 -3.24 -5.59 1.46
N LEU A 34 -2.21 -6.13 0.81
CA LEU A 34 -1.65 -5.56 -0.42
C LEU A 34 -2.69 -5.56 -1.55
N LEU A 35 -3.41 -6.68 -1.73
CA LEU A 35 -4.46 -6.83 -2.74
C LEU A 35 -5.65 -5.89 -2.52
N LEU A 36 -6.09 -5.69 -1.28
CA LEU A 36 -7.16 -4.73 -0.98
C LEU A 36 -6.70 -3.30 -1.22
N THR A 37 -5.46 -2.98 -0.87
CA THR A 37 -4.90 -1.64 -1.08
C THR A 37 -4.84 -1.28 -2.56
N MET A 38 -4.53 -2.23 -3.44
CA MET A 38 -4.57 -2.02 -4.89
C MET A 38 -5.94 -1.61 -5.45
N LYS A 39 -7.03 -1.91 -4.73
CA LYS A 39 -8.39 -1.55 -5.17
C LYS A 39 -8.75 -0.09 -4.90
N ILE A 40 -7.92 0.67 -4.19
CA ILE A 40 -8.21 2.07 -3.85
C ILE A 40 -7.97 2.95 -5.09
N PRO A 41 -9.02 3.56 -5.69
CA PRO A 41 -8.87 4.35 -6.90
C PRO A 41 -8.09 5.66 -6.66
N LYS A 42 -7.55 6.24 -7.74
CA LYS A 42 -6.89 7.56 -7.69
C LYS A 42 -7.91 8.63 -7.25
N GLY A 43 -7.48 9.55 -6.39
CA GLY A 43 -8.33 10.62 -5.84
C GLY A 43 -9.17 10.20 -4.63
N PHE A 44 -9.05 8.95 -4.17
CA PHE A 44 -9.75 8.44 -3.00
C PHE A 44 -8.77 7.94 -1.95
N VAL A 45 -9.19 8.01 -0.70
CA VAL A 45 -8.46 7.49 0.46
C VAL A 45 -9.31 6.53 1.25
N THR A 46 -8.66 5.65 2.01
CA THR A 46 -9.29 4.80 3.01
C THR A 46 -8.48 4.86 4.30
N THR A 47 -8.98 4.27 5.38
CA THR A 47 -8.27 4.23 6.66
C THR A 47 -7.66 2.86 6.92
N TYR A 48 -6.62 2.82 7.75
CA TYR A 48 -6.09 1.53 8.25
C TYR A 48 -7.19 0.68 8.92
N GLY A 49 -8.14 1.34 9.59
CA GLY A 49 -9.26 0.69 10.26
C GLY A 49 -10.28 0.08 9.31
N ASP A 50 -10.56 0.74 8.19
CA ASP A 50 -11.50 0.24 7.19
C ASP A 50 -10.93 -0.97 6.46
N LEU A 51 -9.63 -0.92 6.08
CA LEU A 51 -8.94 -2.10 5.55
C LEU A 51 -8.92 -3.25 6.55
N ALA A 52 -8.62 -2.97 7.83
CA ALA A 52 -8.64 -3.97 8.88
C ALA A 52 -10.04 -4.57 9.09
N GLN A 53 -11.10 -3.77 8.95
CA GLN A 53 -12.48 -4.23 9.07
C GLN A 53 -12.83 -5.27 8.00
N LEU A 54 -12.31 -5.12 6.78
CA LEU A 54 -12.47 -6.09 5.69
C LEU A 54 -11.66 -7.39 5.92
N LEU A 55 -10.68 -7.35 6.82
CA LEU A 55 -9.74 -8.46 7.10
C LEU A 55 -10.01 -9.14 8.45
N GLY A 56 -11.20 -8.96 9.02
CA GLY A 56 -11.63 -9.63 10.26
C GLY A 56 -11.76 -8.72 11.49
N GLY A 57 -11.59 -7.41 11.34
CA GLY A 57 -11.99 -6.41 12.33
C GLY A 57 -10.97 -5.29 12.60
N LYS A 58 -11.47 -4.16 13.12
CA LYS A 58 -10.67 -2.95 13.39
C LYS A 58 -9.44 -3.18 14.27
N ARG A 59 -9.42 -4.22 15.11
CA ARG A 59 -8.26 -4.61 15.93
C ARG A 59 -6.99 -4.87 15.10
N TYR A 60 -7.13 -5.20 13.81
CA TYR A 60 -6.00 -5.45 12.91
C TYR A 60 -5.37 -4.19 12.31
N SER A 61 -5.85 -2.98 12.65
CA SER A 61 -5.36 -1.71 12.07
C SER A 61 -3.84 -1.56 12.13
N ARG A 62 -3.22 -1.92 13.26
CA ARG A 62 -1.76 -1.87 13.41
C ARG A 62 -1.04 -2.91 12.54
N ALA A 63 -1.60 -4.11 12.42
CA ALA A 63 -1.06 -5.15 11.54
C ALA A 63 -1.14 -4.72 10.07
N VAL A 64 -2.24 -4.08 9.65
CA VAL A 64 -2.36 -3.48 8.31
C VAL A 64 -1.28 -2.43 8.09
N ALA A 65 -1.08 -1.52 9.05
CA ALA A 65 -0.05 -0.48 8.95
C ALA A 65 1.36 -1.07 8.80
N ASN A 66 1.69 -2.12 9.55
CA ASN A 66 2.99 -2.81 9.46
C ASN A 66 3.20 -3.45 8.09
N VAL A 67 2.20 -4.15 7.55
CA VAL A 67 2.29 -4.71 6.19
C VAL A 67 2.51 -3.61 5.16
N LEU A 68 1.79 -2.49 5.27
CA LEU A 68 1.93 -1.37 4.34
C LEU A 68 3.25 -0.61 4.49
N SER A 69 3.89 -0.63 5.65
CA SER A 69 5.26 -0.10 5.80
C SER A 69 6.31 -0.96 5.10
N GLU A 70 6.02 -2.23 4.85
CA GLU A 70 6.88 -3.16 4.11
C GLU A 70 6.41 -3.33 2.66
N ASN A 71 5.58 -2.40 2.15
CA ASN A 71 5.07 -2.47 0.79
C ASN A 71 6.23 -2.53 -0.22
N PRO A 72 6.38 -3.63 -0.99
CA PRO A 72 7.50 -3.83 -1.91
C PRO A 72 7.42 -2.98 -3.17
N LEU A 73 6.21 -2.52 -3.51
CA LEU A 73 5.94 -1.77 -4.74
C LEU A 73 5.19 -0.47 -4.40
N PRO A 74 5.87 0.52 -3.81
CA PRO A 74 5.31 1.86 -3.65
C PRO A 74 4.76 2.38 -5.00
N LEU A 75 3.68 3.16 -4.95
CA LEU A 75 2.90 3.64 -6.12
C LEU A 75 2.01 2.58 -6.79
N ALA A 76 2.54 1.41 -7.16
CA ALA A 76 1.74 0.34 -7.77
C ALA A 76 0.74 -0.24 -6.76
N ILE A 77 1.20 -0.47 -5.53
CA ILE A 77 0.34 -0.69 -4.36
C ILE A 77 0.20 0.68 -3.68
N PRO A 78 -0.97 1.33 -3.74
CA PRO A 78 -1.13 2.74 -3.40
C PRO A 78 -1.25 2.95 -1.88
N CYS A 79 -0.25 2.53 -1.10
CA CYS A 79 -0.24 2.67 0.37
C CYS A 79 -0.24 4.15 0.83
N HIS A 80 0.06 5.10 -0.06
CA HIS A 80 -0.09 6.53 0.19
C HIS A 80 -1.57 6.93 0.41
N ARG A 81 -2.53 6.16 -0.13
CA ARG A 81 -3.98 6.38 -0.01
C ARG A 81 -4.59 5.79 1.27
N VAL A 82 -3.77 5.21 2.14
CA VAL A 82 -4.20 4.67 3.43
C VAL A 82 -3.74 5.60 4.55
N ILE A 83 -4.69 6.16 5.29
CA ILE A 83 -4.47 7.21 6.29
C ILE A 83 -5.07 6.85 7.66
N TYR A 84 -4.82 7.68 8.68
CA TYR A 84 -5.50 7.53 9.96
C TYR A 84 -6.96 7.97 9.85
N PHE A 85 -7.80 7.47 10.77
CA PHE A 85 -9.25 7.74 10.76
C PHE A 85 -9.61 9.21 10.96
N ASP A 86 -8.72 9.98 11.58
CA ASP A 86 -8.87 11.41 11.85
C ASP A 86 -8.34 12.29 10.71
N GLY A 87 -8.05 11.70 9.55
CA GLY A 87 -7.56 12.41 8.37
C GLY A 87 -6.05 12.68 8.38
N ARG A 88 -5.33 12.34 9.46
CA ARG A 88 -3.87 12.50 9.50
C ARG A 88 -3.18 11.47 8.62
N LEU A 89 -2.06 11.86 8.02
CA LEU A 89 -1.21 10.95 7.26
C LEU A 89 -0.38 10.08 8.22
N GLY A 90 -0.44 8.77 8.03
CA GLY A 90 0.52 7.83 8.62
C GLY A 90 1.88 7.90 7.93
N GLY A 91 2.84 7.12 8.46
CA GLY A 91 4.15 6.95 7.84
C GLY A 91 4.07 6.49 6.37
N TYR A 92 5.18 6.69 5.65
CA TYR A 92 5.33 6.26 4.26
C TYR A 92 6.71 5.63 4.09
N SER A 93 6.73 4.45 3.47
CA SER A 93 7.93 3.61 3.36
C SER A 93 8.91 4.06 2.28
N ALA A 94 8.47 4.85 1.31
CA ALA A 94 9.34 5.35 0.25
C ALA A 94 10.19 6.54 0.72
N GLU A 95 11.32 6.74 0.05
CA GLU A 95 12.20 7.89 0.25
C GLU A 95 11.42 9.21 0.17
N GLY A 96 11.74 10.16 1.05
CA GLY A 96 10.99 11.41 1.22
C GLY A 96 9.72 11.28 2.08
N GLY A 97 9.35 10.08 2.53
CA GLY A 97 8.42 9.83 3.63
C GLY A 97 7.07 10.52 3.48
N ILE A 98 6.58 11.10 4.59
CA ILE A 98 5.25 11.74 4.65
C ILE A 98 5.06 12.88 3.65
N ARG A 99 6.15 13.57 3.26
CA ARG A 99 6.12 14.64 2.26
C ARG A 99 5.70 14.09 0.90
N ILE A 100 6.30 12.99 0.47
CA ILE A 100 5.96 12.34 -0.80
C ILE A 100 4.55 11.74 -0.72
N LYS A 101 4.17 11.13 0.41
CA LYS A 101 2.79 10.65 0.62
C LYS A 101 1.76 11.73 0.37
N LYS A 102 2.00 12.95 0.86
CA LYS A 102 1.12 14.11 0.65
C LYS A 102 1.05 14.56 -0.81
N GLN A 103 2.15 14.48 -1.55
CA GLN A 103 2.20 14.86 -2.97
C GLN A 103 1.48 13.87 -3.89
N LEU A 104 1.27 12.63 -3.44
CA LEU A 104 0.66 11.55 -4.22
C LEU A 104 -0.85 11.38 -4.03
N LEU A 105 -1.43 12.06 -3.03
CA LEU A 105 -2.88 12.10 -2.82
C LEU A 105 -3.55 13.00 -3.85
#